data_AF-A0A0N8JVD3-F1
#
_entry.id   AF-A0A0N8JVD3-F1
#
_cell.length_a   1.000
_cell.length_b   1.000
_cell.length_c   1.000
_cell.angle_alpha   90.00
_cell.angle_beta   90.00
_cell.angle_gamma   90.00
#
_symmetry.space_group_name_H-M   'P 1'
#
loop_
_entity.id
_entity.type
_entity.pdbx_description
1 polymer ?
#
loop_
_entity_poly.entity_id
_entity_poly.type
_entity_poly.pdbx_seq_one_letter_code
_entity_poly.pdbx_strand_id
1 'polypeptide(L)'
;MSPIQDIQTEIDAHNDIFKNVDGNRSKMVKSLGSTDEASFLQQRLDDMNQRWGELKAKSANIRAHLEANAERWNRLLALLEELGRWLCLKDEELNKQMPIAGDLASLLQQQVHCAALQKELNEREQLVSSTLDQARLFLADQPIEGPEEPRRNLQPKTELTAEERAQRVAKAIRKQAAEVSEHWERLRANVVSWQEQLERVLDKLRELEGAMDRLELRLSEAQDVQTTWQPVGDLLIDSLQDHIDKTIALKEEIVPLKNEVRAMNELSGQLVPLDMQLSSITTRHLDDLNMRWKLLE
;
A
#
# COMPACT_ATOMS: atom_id res chain seq x y z
N MET A 1 -21.62 21.20 20.20
CA MET A 1 -20.76 22.33 20.61
C MET A 1 -19.43 21.80 21.14
N SER A 2 -18.28 22.37 20.77
CA SER A 2 -16.95 21.88 21.17
C SER A 2 -16.70 22.03 22.69
N PRO A 3 -15.81 21.25 23.33
CA PRO A 3 -15.44 21.41 24.75
C PRO A 3 -14.96 22.83 25.10
N ILE A 4 -14.41 23.48 24.08
CA ILE A 4 -13.98 24.88 24.06
C ILE A 4 -15.16 25.84 24.26
N GLN A 5 -16.30 25.50 23.67
CA GLN A 5 -17.56 26.25 23.77
C GLN A 5 -18.10 26.19 25.20
N ASP A 6 -18.03 25.03 25.86
CA ASP A 6 -18.51 24.83 27.22
C ASP A 6 -17.73 25.68 28.24
N ILE A 7 -16.39 25.64 28.18
CA ILE A 7 -15.52 26.44 29.06
C ILE A 7 -15.72 27.95 28.83
N GLN A 8 -15.95 28.36 27.58
CA GLN A 8 -16.20 29.76 27.25
C GLN A 8 -17.57 30.23 27.75
N THR A 9 -18.61 29.40 27.60
CA THR A 9 -19.95 29.71 28.12
C THR A 9 -19.98 29.83 29.64
N GLU A 10 -19.22 28.99 30.35
CA GLU A 10 -19.12 29.06 31.81
C GLU A 10 -18.36 30.31 32.28
N ILE A 11 -17.31 30.71 31.57
CA ILE A 11 -16.58 31.97 31.83
C ILE A 11 -17.43 33.19 31.53
N ASP A 12 -18.16 33.18 30.41
CA ASP A 12 -19.00 34.30 30.00
C ASP A 12 -20.21 34.47 30.94
N ALA A 13 -20.79 33.38 31.43
CA ALA A 13 -21.86 33.41 32.43
C ALA A 13 -21.43 34.10 33.74
N HIS A 14 -20.17 33.94 34.15
CA HIS A 14 -19.63 34.59 35.36
C HIS A 14 -19.05 35.99 35.06
N ASN A 15 -18.74 36.30 33.81
CA ASN A 15 -18.14 37.58 33.39
C ASN A 15 -19.05 38.77 33.75
N ASP A 16 -20.36 38.61 33.62
CA ASP A 16 -21.33 39.65 33.97
C ASP A 16 -21.44 39.89 35.48
N ILE A 17 -21.30 38.83 36.30
CA ILE A 17 -21.25 38.93 37.76
C ILE A 17 -20.00 39.71 38.19
N PHE A 18 -18.83 39.39 37.64
CA PHE A 18 -17.59 40.09 37.94
C PHE A 18 -17.59 41.54 37.46
N LYS A 19 -18.12 41.82 36.27
CA LYS A 19 -18.30 43.20 35.77
C LYS A 19 -19.24 44.02 36.67
N ASN A 20 -20.30 43.42 37.19
CA ASN A 20 -21.22 44.08 38.12
C ASN A 20 -20.55 44.38 39.48
N VAL A 21 -19.76 43.44 40.01
CA VAL A 21 -19.00 43.65 41.25
C VAL A 21 -17.94 44.75 41.07
N ASP A 22 -17.24 44.76 39.94
CA ASP A 22 -16.24 45.79 39.60
C ASP A 22 -16.89 47.16 39.34
N GLY A 23 -18.05 47.21 38.67
CA GLY A 23 -18.81 48.45 38.48
C GLY A 23 -19.35 49.05 39.78
N ASN A 24 -19.66 48.21 40.78
CA ASN A 24 -20.13 48.64 42.09
C ASN A 24 -18.99 49.01 43.05
N ARG A 25 -17.74 48.58 42.79
CA ARG A 25 -16.54 48.91 43.57
C ARG A 25 -16.43 50.40 43.88
N SER A 26 -16.52 51.25 42.86
CA SER A 26 -16.36 52.71 43.01
C SER A 26 -17.44 53.32 43.93
N LYS A 27 -18.66 52.76 43.91
CA LYS A 27 -19.77 53.24 44.75
C LYS A 27 -19.57 52.83 46.21
N MET A 28 -19.17 51.58 46.46
CA MET A 28 -18.96 51.06 47.82
C MET A 28 -17.75 51.70 48.52
N VAL A 29 -16.64 51.89 47.79
CA VAL A 29 -15.43 52.55 48.32
C VAL A 29 -15.72 54.01 48.65
N LYS A 30 -16.50 54.71 47.82
CA LYS A 30 -16.93 56.10 48.10
C LYS A 30 -17.87 56.21 49.31
N SER A 31 -18.75 55.24 49.53
CA SER A 31 -19.69 55.27 50.67
C SER A 31 -19.01 55.04 52.03
N LEU A 32 -17.86 54.37 52.05
CA LEU A 32 -17.12 54.06 53.28
C LEU A 32 -16.16 55.19 53.69
N GLY A 33 -15.84 56.12 52.79
CA GLY A 33 -14.93 57.23 53.06
C GLY A 33 -13.47 56.78 53.20
N SER A 34 -12.63 57.59 53.84
CA SER A 34 -11.20 57.29 54.07
C SER A 34 -10.98 56.47 55.34
N THR A 35 -11.71 55.36 55.49
CA THR A 35 -11.60 54.42 56.61
C THR A 35 -10.72 53.22 56.25
N ASP A 36 -10.13 52.57 57.25
CA ASP A 36 -9.36 51.32 57.08
C ASP A 36 -10.23 50.18 56.48
N GLU A 37 -11.55 50.27 56.63
CA GLU A 37 -12.50 49.34 56.02
C GLU A 37 -12.60 49.51 54.50
N ALA A 38 -12.49 50.75 54.00
CA ALA A 38 -12.49 51.05 52.57
C ALA A 38 -11.20 50.53 51.89
N SER A 39 -10.05 50.66 52.56
CA SER A 39 -8.77 50.13 52.06
C SER A 39 -8.75 48.60 52.06
N PHE A 40 -9.30 47.96 53.10
CA PHE A 40 -9.42 46.50 53.15
C PHE A 40 -10.37 45.94 52.08
N LEU A 41 -11.50 46.60 51.83
CA LEU A 41 -12.44 46.20 50.77
C LEU A 41 -11.86 46.42 49.37
N GLN A 42 -11.10 47.50 49.16
CA GLN A 42 -10.36 47.72 47.92
C GLN A 42 -9.35 46.58 47.68
N GLN A 43 -8.56 46.22 48.69
CA GLN A 43 -7.60 45.13 48.60
C GLN A 43 -8.26 43.78 48.26
N ARG A 44 -9.39 43.44 48.89
CA ARG A 44 -10.13 42.20 48.57
C ARG A 44 -10.72 42.20 47.17
N LEU A 45 -11.23 43.33 46.69
CA LEU A 45 -11.75 43.45 45.33
C LEU A 45 -10.62 43.37 44.30
N ASP A 46 -9.43 43.88 44.62
CA ASP A 46 -8.25 43.78 43.76
C ASP A 46 -7.70 42.35 43.70
N ASP A 47 -7.62 41.64 44.83
CA ASP A 47 -7.28 40.20 44.87
C ASP A 47 -8.28 39.36 44.06
N MET A 48 -9.57 39.62 44.24
CA MET A 48 -10.63 38.91 43.50
C MET A 48 -10.52 39.15 41.99
N ASN A 49 -10.25 40.39 41.56
CA ASN A 49 -10.05 40.72 40.15
C ASN A 49 -8.77 40.10 39.57
N GLN A 50 -7.68 40.08 40.36
CA GLN A 50 -6.45 39.39 39.97
C GLN A 50 -6.70 37.90 39.74
N ARG A 51 -7.34 37.22 40.71
CA ARG A 51 -7.66 35.78 40.61
C ARG A 51 -8.59 35.48 39.44
N TRP A 52 -9.54 36.37 39.13
CA TRP A 52 -10.39 36.26 37.94
C TRP A 52 -9.60 36.40 36.63
N GLY A 53 -8.65 37.36 36.59
CA GLY A 53 -7.71 37.50 35.47
C GLY A 53 -6.85 36.25 35.26
N GLU A 54 -6.30 35.68 36.34
CA GLU A 54 -5.53 34.44 36.32
C GLU A 54 -6.38 33.25 35.85
N LEU A 55 -7.63 33.14 36.30
CA LEU A 55 -8.55 32.07 35.86
C LEU A 55 -8.86 32.18 34.36
N LYS A 56 -9.13 33.38 33.87
CA LYS A 56 -9.32 33.64 32.43
C LYS A 56 -8.07 33.26 31.63
N ALA A 57 -6.88 33.62 32.11
CA ALA A 57 -5.62 33.28 31.46
C ALA A 57 -5.38 31.77 31.42
N LYS A 58 -5.60 31.06 32.55
CA LYS A 58 -5.50 29.60 32.64
C LYS A 58 -6.47 28.90 31.68
N SER A 59 -7.71 29.37 31.64
CA SER A 59 -8.70 28.83 30.71
C SER A 59 -8.34 29.03 29.24
N ALA A 60 -7.90 30.25 28.88
CA ALA A 60 -7.44 30.53 27.51
C ALA A 60 -6.26 29.63 27.10
N ASN A 61 -5.33 29.36 28.03
CA ASN A 61 -4.21 28.46 27.79
C ASN A 61 -4.66 26.99 27.59
N ILE A 62 -5.57 26.49 28.43
CA ILE A 62 -6.16 25.14 28.28
C ILE A 62 -6.84 25.00 26.92
N ARG A 63 -7.60 26.02 26.51
CA ARG A 63 -8.27 26.06 25.21
C ARG A 63 -7.29 25.98 24.05
N ALA A 64 -6.28 26.85 24.04
CA ALA A 64 -5.28 26.87 22.98
C ALA A 64 -4.57 25.51 22.85
N HIS A 65 -4.30 24.85 23.98
CA HIS A 65 -3.71 23.51 23.99
C HIS A 65 -4.67 22.43 23.43
N LEU A 66 -5.95 22.46 23.81
CA LEU A 66 -6.95 21.53 23.27
C LEU A 66 -7.18 21.72 21.77
N GLU A 67 -7.19 22.97 21.28
CA GLU A 67 -7.31 23.30 19.85
C GLU A 67 -6.11 22.79 19.06
N ALA A 68 -4.88 23.09 19.51
CA ALA A 68 -3.66 22.62 18.87
C ALA A 68 -3.60 21.09 18.80
N ASN A 69 -4.03 20.40 19.87
CA ASN A 69 -4.13 18.94 19.88
C ASN A 69 -5.19 18.43 18.90
N ALA A 70 -6.39 18.99 18.91
CA ALA A 70 -7.46 18.58 18.00
C ALA A 70 -7.04 18.73 16.53
N GLU A 71 -6.38 19.84 16.18
CA GLU A 71 -5.82 20.04 14.84
C GLU A 71 -4.79 18.97 14.48
N ARG A 72 -3.86 18.67 15.39
CA ARG A 72 -2.82 17.65 15.17
C ARG A 72 -3.42 16.29 14.83
N TRP A 73 -4.42 15.84 15.58
CA TRP A 73 -5.02 14.52 15.38
C TRP A 73 -5.96 14.48 14.16
N ASN A 74 -6.64 15.58 13.85
CA ASN A 74 -7.40 15.69 12.60
C ASN A 74 -6.49 15.60 11.38
N ARG A 75 -5.32 16.25 11.41
CA ARG A 75 -4.32 16.13 10.34
C ARG A 75 -3.81 14.70 10.21
N LEU A 76 -3.50 14.04 11.33
CA LEU A 76 -3.07 12.64 11.34
C LEU A 76 -4.14 11.70 10.74
N LEU A 77 -5.40 11.86 11.14
CA LEU A 77 -6.50 11.06 10.60
C LEU A 77 -6.63 11.27 9.09
N ALA A 78 -6.59 12.51 8.61
CA ALA A 78 -6.64 12.83 7.18
C ALA A 78 -5.48 12.19 6.40
N LEU A 79 -4.27 12.20 6.95
CA LEU A 79 -3.10 11.53 6.35
C LEU A 79 -3.29 10.00 6.29
N LEU A 80 -3.79 9.38 7.36
CA LEU A 80 -4.07 7.95 7.39
C LEU A 80 -5.17 7.55 6.38
N GLU A 81 -6.20 8.38 6.21
CA GLU A 81 -7.24 8.17 5.19
C GLU A 81 -6.70 8.35 3.77
N GLU A 82 -5.80 9.31 3.54
CA GLU A 82 -5.12 9.49 2.26
C GLU A 82 -4.23 8.29 1.92
N LEU A 83 -3.44 7.81 2.89
CA LEU A 83 -2.63 6.60 2.73
C LEU A 83 -3.50 5.39 2.44
N GLY A 84 -4.62 5.22 3.16
CA GLY A 84 -5.57 4.15 2.91
C GLY A 84 -6.14 4.17 1.50
N ARG A 85 -6.56 5.34 1.01
CA ARG A 85 -7.04 5.51 -0.37
C ARG A 85 -5.95 5.21 -1.40
N TRP A 86 -4.75 5.71 -1.19
CA TRP A 86 -3.62 5.45 -2.07
C TRP A 86 -3.27 3.96 -2.14
N LEU A 87 -3.28 3.27 -1.00
CA LEU A 87 -3.10 1.82 -0.94
C LEU A 87 -4.14 1.07 -1.76
N CYS A 88 -5.42 1.44 -1.63
CA CYS A 88 -6.50 0.84 -2.43
C CYS A 88 -6.27 1.04 -3.94
N LEU A 89 -5.86 2.24 -4.35
CA LEU A 89 -5.55 2.53 -5.76
C LEU A 89 -4.38 1.67 -6.27
N LYS A 90 -3.37 1.42 -5.44
CA LYS A 90 -2.22 0.59 -5.82
C LYS A 90 -2.55 -0.89 -5.85
N ASP A 91 -3.40 -1.37 -4.94
CA ASP A 91 -3.98 -2.72 -5.02
C ASP A 91 -4.76 -2.91 -6.32
N GLU A 92 -5.63 -1.95 -6.67
CA GLU A 92 -6.39 -1.99 -7.94
C GLU A 92 -5.47 -1.99 -9.15
N GLU A 93 -4.41 -1.18 -9.14
CA GLU A 93 -3.44 -1.13 -10.24
C GLU A 93 -2.67 -2.44 -10.38
N LEU A 94 -2.23 -3.05 -9.27
CA LEU A 94 -1.60 -4.37 -9.27
C LEU A 94 -2.56 -5.44 -9.80
N ASN A 95 -3.82 -5.42 -9.36
CA ASN A 95 -4.85 -6.37 -9.80
C ASN A 95 -5.13 -6.26 -11.31
N LYS A 96 -5.06 -5.06 -11.90
CA LYS A 96 -5.21 -4.89 -13.37
C LYS A 96 -4.07 -5.52 -14.16
N GLN A 97 -2.89 -5.66 -13.56
CA GLN A 97 -1.77 -6.35 -14.21
C GLN A 97 -1.92 -7.87 -14.17
N MET A 98 -2.86 -8.41 -13.40
CA MET A 98 -3.15 -9.84 -13.38
C MET A 98 -4.22 -10.19 -14.42
N PRO A 99 -4.07 -11.27 -15.20
CA PRO A 99 -3.12 -12.38 -15.09
C PRO A 99 -1.76 -12.17 -15.78
N ILE A 100 -0.83 -13.11 -15.57
CA ILE A 100 0.49 -13.14 -16.23
C ILE A 100 0.31 -13.22 -17.74
N ALA A 101 1.01 -12.35 -18.47
CA ALA A 101 0.92 -12.31 -19.92
C ALA A 101 1.57 -13.52 -20.59
N GLY A 102 1.05 -13.88 -21.77
CA GLY A 102 1.43 -15.09 -22.51
C GLY A 102 2.62 -14.95 -23.47
N ASP A 103 3.16 -13.75 -23.60
CA ASP A 103 4.22 -13.41 -24.55
C ASP A 103 5.32 -12.57 -23.90
N LEU A 104 6.53 -12.65 -24.46
CA LEU A 104 7.72 -12.02 -23.89
C LEU A 104 7.58 -10.49 -23.81
N ALA A 105 7.00 -9.84 -24.82
CA ALA A 105 6.90 -8.38 -24.87
C ALA A 105 5.99 -7.86 -23.74
N SER A 106 4.82 -8.48 -23.57
CA SER A 106 3.87 -8.14 -22.51
C SER A 106 4.43 -8.46 -21.12
N LEU A 107 5.16 -9.57 -20.95
CA LEU A 107 5.81 -9.90 -19.68
C LEU A 107 6.91 -8.89 -19.30
N LEU A 108 7.70 -8.43 -20.27
CA LEU A 108 8.68 -7.37 -20.04
C LEU A 108 8.00 -6.05 -19.64
N GLN A 109 6.85 -5.74 -20.23
CA GLN A 109 6.05 -4.59 -19.82
C GLN A 109 5.52 -4.74 -18.38
N GLN A 110 5.02 -5.93 -18.00
CA GLN A 110 4.59 -6.23 -16.63
C GLN A 110 5.76 -6.13 -15.63
N GLN A 111 6.96 -6.58 -16.01
CA GLN A 111 8.17 -6.44 -15.20
C GLN A 111 8.53 -4.98 -14.95
N VAL A 112 8.49 -4.14 -16.00
CA VAL A 112 8.74 -2.69 -15.87
C VAL A 112 7.71 -2.04 -14.95
N HIS A 113 6.44 -2.40 -15.09
CA HIS A 113 5.38 -1.91 -14.20
C HIS A 113 5.62 -2.32 -12.74
N CYS A 114 5.98 -3.59 -12.50
CA CYS A 114 6.27 -4.10 -11.16
C CYS A 114 7.45 -3.36 -10.51
N ALA A 115 8.52 -3.12 -11.27
CA ALA A 115 9.68 -2.35 -10.80
C ALA A 115 9.31 -0.89 -10.47
N ALA A 116 8.46 -0.26 -11.29
CA ALA A 116 7.97 1.09 -11.03
C ALA A 116 7.12 1.14 -9.74
N LEU A 117 6.21 0.18 -9.56
CA LEU A 117 5.39 0.07 -8.34
C LEU A 117 6.25 -0.14 -7.09
N GLN A 118 7.27 -1.00 -7.16
CA GLN A 118 8.19 -1.24 -6.05
C GLN A 118 8.98 0.01 -5.69
N LYS A 119 9.42 0.79 -6.68
CA LYS A 119 10.06 2.09 -6.46
C LYS A 119 9.14 3.08 -5.76
N GLU A 120 7.89 3.21 -6.21
CA GLU A 120 6.91 4.07 -5.56
C GLU A 120 6.62 3.67 -4.10
N LEU A 121 6.56 2.37 -3.81
CA LEU A 121 6.45 1.87 -2.44
C LEU A 121 7.66 2.28 -1.61
N ASN A 122 8.88 2.08 -2.10
CA ASN A 122 10.09 2.48 -1.35
C ASN A 122 10.13 3.99 -1.07
N GLU A 123 9.69 4.83 -2.01
CA GLU A 123 9.60 6.28 -1.82
C GLU A 123 8.56 6.67 -0.73
N ARG A 124 7.49 5.88 -0.58
CA ARG A 124 6.42 6.12 0.41
C ARG A 124 6.66 5.48 1.77
N GLU A 125 7.60 4.54 1.88
CA GLU A 125 7.86 3.76 3.10
C GLU A 125 8.08 4.65 4.34
N GLN A 126 8.90 5.70 4.20
CA GLN A 126 9.18 6.63 5.29
C GLN A 126 7.93 7.41 5.74
N LEU A 127 7.08 7.82 4.80
CA LEU A 127 5.83 8.51 5.12
C LEU A 127 4.86 7.59 5.87
N VAL A 128 4.72 6.33 5.43
CA VAL A 128 3.87 5.35 6.09
C VAL A 128 4.38 5.05 7.50
N SER A 129 5.67 4.75 7.66
CA SER A 129 6.27 4.49 8.97
C SER A 129 6.09 5.65 9.93
N SER A 130 6.44 6.88 9.51
CA SER A 130 6.33 8.06 10.37
C SER A 130 4.89 8.41 10.73
N THR A 131 3.92 8.16 9.85
CA THR A 131 2.49 8.38 10.13
C THR A 131 1.96 7.35 11.13
N LEU A 132 2.34 6.08 10.98
CA LEU A 132 1.98 5.02 11.93
C LEU A 132 2.62 5.25 13.30
N ASP A 133 3.86 5.73 13.35
CA ASP A 133 4.53 6.08 14.61
C ASP A 133 3.85 7.27 15.31
N GLN A 134 3.43 8.29 14.56
CA GLN A 134 2.63 9.39 15.10
C GLN A 134 1.30 8.90 15.68
N ALA A 135 0.64 7.94 15.03
CA ALA A 135 -0.57 7.31 15.54
C ALA A 135 -0.31 6.49 16.81
N ARG A 136 0.80 5.76 16.89
CA ARG A 136 1.20 5.04 18.10
C ARG A 136 1.45 5.97 19.27
N LEU A 137 2.22 7.05 19.06
CA LEU A 137 2.49 8.06 20.09
C LEU A 137 1.21 8.71 20.58
N PHE A 138 0.29 9.06 19.67
CA PHE A 138 -1.02 9.61 20.05
C PHE A 138 -1.82 8.68 20.95
N LEU A 139 -1.87 7.39 20.58
CA LEU A 139 -2.63 6.39 21.31
C LEU A 139 -2.01 6.07 22.68
N ALA A 140 -0.69 6.23 22.82
CA ALA A 140 0.03 6.11 24.08
C ALA A 140 -0.24 7.30 25.02
N ASP A 141 -0.43 8.49 24.46
CA ASP A 141 -0.78 9.71 25.21
C ASP A 141 -2.26 9.77 25.65
N GLN A 142 -3.10 8.81 25.23
CA GLN A 142 -4.48 8.73 25.71
C GLN A 142 -4.51 8.21 27.15
N PRO A 143 -5.27 8.86 28.07
CA PRO A 143 -5.43 8.35 29.43
C PRO A 143 -5.93 6.91 29.38
N ILE A 144 -5.21 6.00 30.04
CA ILE A 144 -5.59 4.60 30.22
C ILE A 144 -6.96 4.59 30.91
N GLU A 145 -7.90 3.80 30.40
CA GLU A 145 -9.18 3.50 31.07
C GLU A 145 -8.90 3.12 32.54
N GLY A 146 -9.04 4.07 33.45
CA GLY A 146 -9.21 3.78 34.86
C GLY A 146 -10.57 3.11 35.03
N PRO A 147 -10.71 2.09 35.90
CA PRO A 147 -11.98 1.41 36.10
C PRO A 147 -13.06 2.45 36.40
N GLU A 148 -14.16 2.41 35.62
CA GLU A 148 -15.27 3.35 35.72
C GLU A 148 -15.66 3.57 37.18
N GLU A 149 -15.30 4.72 37.75
CA GLU A 149 -15.92 5.15 39.00
C GLU A 149 -17.39 5.44 38.70
N PRO A 150 -18.34 4.78 39.39
CA PRO A 150 -19.75 4.94 39.12
C PRO A 150 -20.20 6.35 39.53
N ARG A 151 -20.12 7.29 38.59
CA ARG A 151 -20.62 8.65 38.77
C ARG A 151 -22.14 8.62 38.76
N ARG A 152 -22.72 8.41 39.95
CA ARG A 152 -24.11 8.76 40.27
C ARG A 152 -24.31 10.25 40.00
N ASN A 153 -24.83 10.60 38.83
CA ASN A 153 -25.60 11.82 38.60
C ASN A 153 -26.47 11.62 37.36
N LEU A 154 -27.73 11.26 37.60
CA LEU A 154 -28.79 11.16 36.60
C LEU A 154 -29.17 12.58 36.12
N GLN A 155 -28.57 13.03 35.03
CA GLN A 155 -29.22 13.98 34.12
C GLN A 155 -29.23 13.38 32.72
N PRO A 156 -30.35 13.46 31.97
CA PRO A 156 -30.39 12.99 30.59
C PRO A 156 -29.61 13.99 29.73
N LYS A 157 -28.30 13.77 29.56
CA LYS A 157 -27.47 14.59 28.68
C LYS A 157 -27.42 13.94 27.30
N THR A 158 -28.18 14.50 26.38
CA THR A 158 -28.23 14.16 24.95
C THR A 158 -26.98 14.61 24.18
N GLU A 159 -25.90 15.04 24.85
CA GLU A 159 -24.72 15.61 24.21
C GLU A 159 -23.42 14.98 24.73
N LEU A 160 -22.66 14.41 23.79
CA LEU A 160 -21.38 13.75 24.03
C LEU A 160 -20.38 14.73 24.64
N THR A 161 -19.85 14.36 25.80
CA THR A 161 -18.78 15.03 26.54
C THR A 161 -17.49 15.10 25.72
N ALA A 162 -16.62 16.05 26.08
CA ALA A 162 -15.31 16.25 25.48
C ALA A 162 -14.46 14.96 25.43
N GLU A 163 -14.58 14.17 26.50
CA GLU A 163 -13.88 12.91 26.71
C GLU A 163 -14.38 11.82 25.76
N GLU A 164 -15.70 11.67 25.60
CA GLU A 164 -16.29 10.74 24.62
C GLU A 164 -15.91 11.08 23.17
N ARG A 165 -15.70 12.36 22.86
CA ARG A 165 -15.23 12.78 21.52
C ARG A 165 -13.75 12.48 21.31
N ALA A 166 -12.90 12.74 22.29
CA ALA A 166 -11.50 12.36 22.25
C ALA A 166 -11.35 10.83 22.09
N GLN A 167 -12.15 10.05 22.82
CA GLN A 167 -12.18 8.60 22.73
C GLN A 167 -12.64 8.10 21.35
N ARG A 168 -13.64 8.76 20.73
CA ARG A 168 -14.05 8.46 19.34
C ARG A 168 -12.91 8.70 18.34
N VAL A 169 -12.19 9.82 18.46
CA VAL A 169 -11.04 10.13 17.61
C VAL A 169 -9.92 9.11 17.82
N ALA A 170 -9.62 8.75 19.08
CA ALA A 170 -8.66 7.69 19.40
C ALA A 170 -9.05 6.34 18.80
N LYS A 171 -10.33 5.97 18.86
CA LYS A 171 -10.83 4.74 18.25
C LYS A 171 -10.72 4.79 16.71
N ALA A 172 -11.03 5.92 16.09
CA ALA A 172 -10.91 6.11 14.65
C ALA A 172 -9.45 6.01 14.18
N ILE A 173 -8.53 6.72 14.85
CA ILE A 173 -7.10 6.67 14.54
C ILE A 173 -6.54 5.27 14.76
N ARG A 174 -6.91 4.57 15.84
CA ARG A 174 -6.50 3.18 16.08
C ARG A 174 -6.94 2.26 14.94
N LYS A 175 -8.20 2.37 14.52
CA LYS A 175 -8.76 1.57 13.43
C LYS A 175 -8.03 1.87 12.11
N GLN A 176 -7.95 3.14 11.73
CA GLN A 176 -7.35 3.54 10.46
C GLN A 176 -5.85 3.20 10.39
N ALA A 177 -5.11 3.39 11.50
CA ALA A 177 -3.70 3.03 11.56
C ALA A 177 -3.48 1.51 11.43
N ALA A 178 -4.35 0.69 12.03
CA ALA A 178 -4.30 -0.76 11.87
C ALA A 178 -4.58 -1.18 10.41
N GLU A 179 -5.63 -0.62 9.80
CA GLU A 179 -5.99 -0.90 8.40
C GLU A 179 -4.88 -0.48 7.43
N VAL A 180 -4.30 0.72 7.60
CA VAL A 180 -3.18 1.19 6.77
C VAL A 180 -1.97 0.28 6.95
N SER A 181 -1.64 -0.12 8.18
CA SER A 181 -0.51 -1.02 8.44
C SER A 181 -0.71 -2.39 7.79
N GLU A 182 -1.89 -2.99 7.93
CA GLU A 182 -2.20 -4.30 7.34
C GLU A 182 -2.20 -4.24 5.81
N HIS A 183 -2.86 -3.23 5.22
CA HIS A 183 -2.87 -3.04 3.78
C HIS A 183 -1.49 -2.77 3.21
N TRP A 184 -0.65 -1.99 3.91
CA TRP A 184 0.73 -1.73 3.49
C TRP A 184 1.56 -3.00 3.42
N GLU A 185 1.57 -3.81 4.48
CA GLU A 185 2.31 -5.07 4.50
C GLU A 185 1.79 -6.07 3.47
N ARG A 186 0.46 -6.17 3.32
CA ARG A 186 -0.18 -7.03 2.31
C ARG A 186 0.22 -6.61 0.90
N LEU A 187 0.12 -5.32 0.56
CA LEU A 187 0.48 -4.83 -0.77
C LEU A 187 1.97 -5.09 -1.07
N ARG A 188 2.87 -4.84 -0.12
CA ARG A 188 4.31 -5.14 -0.29
C ARG A 188 4.56 -6.63 -0.54
N ALA A 189 3.95 -7.50 0.26
CA ALA A 189 4.07 -8.94 0.10
C ALA A 189 3.56 -9.40 -1.28
N ASN A 190 2.41 -8.86 -1.71
CA ASN A 190 1.83 -9.16 -3.01
C ASN A 190 2.75 -8.70 -4.16
N VAL A 191 3.33 -7.50 -4.09
CA VAL A 191 4.25 -7.00 -5.13
C VAL A 191 5.50 -7.86 -5.22
N VAL A 192 6.09 -8.27 -4.08
CA VAL A 192 7.26 -9.16 -4.07
C VAL A 192 6.91 -10.53 -4.65
N SER A 193 5.82 -11.14 -4.19
CA SER A 193 5.37 -12.45 -4.71
C SER A 193 5.08 -12.38 -6.21
N TRP A 194 4.49 -11.27 -6.68
CA TRP A 194 4.21 -11.06 -8.09
C TRP A 194 5.48 -10.91 -8.92
N GLN A 195 6.47 -10.17 -8.41
CA GLN A 195 7.77 -10.03 -9.05
C GLN A 195 8.45 -11.39 -9.23
N GLU A 196 8.49 -12.22 -8.18
CA GLU A 196 9.08 -13.56 -8.22
C GLU A 196 8.36 -14.46 -9.24
N GLN A 197 7.03 -14.36 -9.31
CA GLN A 197 6.24 -15.11 -10.28
C GLN A 197 6.52 -14.65 -11.72
N LEU A 198 6.61 -13.34 -11.96
CA LEU A 198 6.96 -12.76 -13.26
C LEU A 198 8.36 -13.19 -13.71
N GLU A 199 9.36 -13.12 -12.83
CA GLU A 199 10.74 -13.53 -13.13
C GLU A 199 10.80 -15.02 -13.48
N ARG A 200 10.13 -15.87 -12.71
CA ARG A 200 10.06 -17.31 -12.97
C ARG A 200 9.41 -17.63 -14.33
N VAL A 201 8.32 -16.95 -14.68
CA VAL A 201 7.65 -17.15 -15.98
C VAL A 201 8.52 -16.61 -17.12
N LEU A 202 9.13 -15.43 -16.96
CA LEU A 202 10.03 -14.86 -17.96
C LEU A 202 11.20 -15.78 -18.27
N ASP A 203 11.84 -16.35 -17.26
CA ASP A 203 12.97 -17.26 -17.45
C ASP A 203 12.53 -18.54 -18.18
N LYS A 204 11.39 -19.11 -17.79
CA LYS A 204 10.83 -20.30 -18.45
C LYS A 204 10.42 -20.04 -19.90
N LEU A 205 9.85 -18.87 -20.19
CA LEU A 205 9.49 -18.49 -21.55
C LEU A 205 10.73 -18.30 -22.42
N ARG A 206 11.80 -17.68 -21.90
CA ARG A 206 13.08 -17.55 -22.61
C ARG A 206 13.75 -18.90 -22.86
N GLU A 207 13.70 -19.80 -21.89
CA GLU A 207 14.18 -21.19 -22.06
C GLU A 207 13.43 -21.89 -23.19
N LEU A 208 12.10 -21.73 -23.23
CA LEU A 208 11.23 -22.29 -24.26
C LEU A 208 11.52 -21.70 -25.64
N GLU A 209 11.54 -20.36 -25.78
CA GLU A 209 11.85 -19.67 -27.04
C GLU A 209 13.22 -20.11 -27.56
N GLY A 210 14.25 -20.12 -26.71
CA GLY A 210 15.56 -20.60 -27.11
C GLY A 210 15.59 -22.09 -27.49
N ALA A 211 14.77 -22.93 -26.87
CA ALA A 211 14.65 -24.34 -27.27
C ALA A 211 13.94 -24.49 -28.62
N MET A 212 12.92 -23.68 -28.87
CA MET A 212 12.20 -23.63 -30.14
C MET A 212 13.12 -23.16 -31.27
N ASP A 213 13.87 -22.08 -31.09
CA ASP A 213 14.80 -21.54 -32.10
C ASP A 213 15.90 -22.56 -32.47
N ARG A 214 16.46 -23.25 -31.46
CA ARG A 214 17.46 -24.31 -31.69
C ARG A 214 16.86 -25.48 -32.47
N LEU A 215 15.67 -25.93 -32.09
CA LEU A 215 14.99 -27.03 -32.77
C LEU A 215 14.60 -26.63 -34.21
N GLU A 216 14.14 -25.41 -34.42
CA GLU A 216 13.80 -24.87 -35.74
C GLU A 216 15.00 -24.89 -36.68
N LEU A 217 16.16 -24.44 -36.21
CA LEU A 217 17.41 -24.48 -36.97
C LEU A 217 17.76 -25.92 -37.37
N ARG A 218 17.82 -26.84 -36.40
CA ARG A 218 18.23 -28.22 -36.65
C ARG A 218 17.23 -29.01 -37.50
N LEU A 219 15.92 -28.76 -37.32
CA LEU A 219 14.89 -29.33 -38.19
C LEU A 219 15.02 -28.82 -39.61
N SER A 220 15.34 -27.54 -39.80
CA SER A 220 15.55 -26.97 -41.14
C SER A 220 16.77 -27.60 -41.81
N GLU A 221 17.90 -27.74 -41.11
CA GLU A 221 19.09 -28.44 -41.61
C GLU A 221 18.80 -29.90 -42.00
N ALA A 222 18.06 -30.62 -41.15
CA ALA A 222 17.68 -32.01 -41.40
C ALA A 222 16.75 -32.14 -42.62
N GLN A 223 15.80 -31.21 -42.78
CA GLN A 223 14.90 -31.16 -43.93
C GLN A 223 15.64 -30.79 -45.22
N ASP A 224 16.57 -29.83 -45.17
CA ASP A 224 17.40 -29.45 -46.31
C ASP A 224 18.20 -30.66 -46.82
N VAL A 225 18.77 -31.48 -45.92
CA VAL A 225 19.44 -32.73 -46.31
C VAL A 225 18.47 -33.65 -47.07
N GLN A 226 17.24 -33.83 -46.61
CA GLN A 226 16.23 -34.66 -47.31
C GLN A 226 15.89 -34.10 -48.70
N THR A 227 15.84 -32.78 -48.88
CA THR A 227 15.54 -32.17 -50.20
C THR A 227 16.63 -32.44 -51.24
N THR A 228 17.87 -32.71 -50.80
CA THR A 228 18.98 -33.05 -51.71
C THR A 228 18.96 -34.50 -52.17
N TRP A 229 18.06 -35.33 -51.63
CA TRP A 229 18.03 -36.75 -51.96
C TRP A 229 17.45 -36.99 -53.36
N GLN A 230 18.14 -37.84 -54.10
CA GLN A 230 17.73 -38.29 -55.44
C GLN A 230 17.54 -39.81 -55.43
N PRO A 231 16.68 -40.35 -56.32
CA PRO A 231 16.59 -41.79 -56.51
C PRO A 231 17.97 -42.38 -56.79
N VAL A 232 18.28 -43.54 -56.20
CA VAL A 232 19.61 -44.17 -56.32
C VAL A 232 20.01 -44.41 -57.79
N GLY A 233 19.03 -44.63 -58.68
CA GLY A 233 19.27 -44.80 -60.11
C GLY A 233 19.76 -43.55 -60.85
N ASP A 234 19.54 -42.36 -60.27
CA ASP A 234 19.93 -41.08 -60.86
C ASP A 234 21.28 -40.57 -60.30
N LEU A 235 21.82 -41.26 -59.29
CA LEU A 235 23.08 -40.90 -58.65
C LEU A 235 24.28 -41.36 -59.49
N LEU A 236 25.29 -40.49 -59.59
CA LEU A 236 26.58 -40.86 -60.15
C LEU A 236 27.32 -41.79 -59.18
N ILE A 237 28.02 -42.81 -59.71
CA ILE A 237 28.75 -43.77 -58.89
C ILE A 237 29.76 -43.06 -57.96
N ASP A 238 30.40 -42.00 -58.47
CA ASP A 238 31.39 -41.21 -57.72
C ASP A 238 30.76 -40.38 -56.58
N SER A 239 29.44 -40.11 -56.62
CA SER A 239 28.72 -39.37 -55.56
C SER A 239 27.96 -40.26 -54.59
N LEU A 240 27.84 -41.58 -54.85
CA LEU A 240 27.10 -42.51 -53.99
C LEU A 240 27.59 -42.51 -52.54
N GLN A 241 28.90 -42.48 -52.32
CA GLN A 241 29.47 -42.50 -50.97
C GLN A 241 29.06 -41.25 -50.18
N ASP A 242 29.12 -40.06 -50.79
CA ASP A 242 28.70 -38.80 -50.16
C ASP A 242 27.21 -38.82 -49.78
N HIS A 243 26.33 -39.37 -50.63
CA HIS A 243 24.92 -39.54 -50.30
C HIS A 243 24.67 -40.54 -49.18
N ILE A 244 25.44 -41.64 -49.12
CA ILE A 244 25.39 -42.61 -48.01
C ILE A 244 25.82 -41.94 -46.71
N ASP A 245 26.93 -41.22 -46.71
CA ASP A 245 27.48 -40.54 -45.53
C ASP A 245 26.49 -39.49 -45.00
N LYS A 246 25.88 -38.69 -45.88
CA LYS A 246 24.81 -37.73 -45.52
C LYS A 246 23.58 -38.41 -44.93
N THR A 247 23.19 -39.57 -45.45
CA THR A 247 22.03 -40.33 -44.95
C THR A 247 22.32 -40.94 -43.58
N ILE A 248 23.54 -41.44 -43.36
CA ILE A 248 23.99 -41.94 -42.05
C ILE A 248 24.02 -40.81 -41.04
N ALA A 249 24.61 -39.66 -41.39
CA ALA A 249 24.65 -38.48 -40.53
C ALA A 249 23.23 -38.04 -40.13
N LEU A 250 22.30 -37.92 -41.08
CA LEU A 250 20.91 -37.57 -40.77
C LEU A 250 20.27 -38.57 -39.80
N LYS A 251 20.52 -39.88 -39.98
CA LYS A 251 20.00 -40.93 -39.10
C LYS A 251 20.56 -40.81 -37.68
N GLU A 252 21.82 -40.44 -37.52
CA GLU A 252 22.43 -40.19 -36.21
C GLU A 252 21.83 -38.97 -35.51
N GLU A 253 21.39 -37.97 -36.27
CA GLU A 253 20.76 -36.73 -35.76
C GLU A 253 19.31 -36.91 -35.27
N ILE A 254 18.61 -37.98 -35.68
CA ILE A 254 17.22 -38.28 -35.25
C ILE A 254 17.10 -38.39 -33.73
N VAL A 255 18.01 -39.11 -33.06
CA VAL A 255 17.92 -39.31 -31.61
C VAL A 255 18.11 -38.00 -30.82
N PRO A 256 19.14 -37.18 -31.11
CA PRO A 256 19.26 -35.84 -30.56
C PRO A 256 18.03 -34.95 -30.79
N LEU A 257 17.50 -34.89 -32.01
CA LEU A 257 16.31 -34.07 -32.34
C LEU A 257 15.09 -34.50 -31.52
N LYS A 258 14.85 -35.81 -31.39
CA LYS A 258 13.77 -36.36 -30.56
C LYS A 258 13.85 -35.92 -29.09
N ASN A 259 15.08 -35.86 -28.56
CA ASN A 259 15.31 -35.41 -27.18
C ASN A 259 15.05 -33.91 -27.03
N GLU A 260 15.42 -33.09 -28.01
CA GLU A 260 15.12 -31.65 -28.02
C GLU A 260 13.63 -31.36 -28.11
N VAL A 261 12.90 -32.07 -28.98
CA VAL A 261 11.43 -31.99 -29.07
C VAL A 261 10.78 -32.33 -27.73
N ARG A 262 11.26 -33.38 -27.05
CA ARG A 262 10.78 -33.74 -25.71
C ARG A 262 11.06 -32.63 -24.70
N ALA A 263 12.28 -32.09 -24.68
CA ALA A 263 12.66 -31.02 -23.77
C ALA A 263 11.84 -29.75 -24.00
N MET A 264 11.60 -29.36 -25.26
CA MET A 264 10.75 -28.23 -25.63
C MET A 264 9.30 -28.42 -25.13
N ASN A 265 8.73 -29.61 -25.35
CA ASN A 265 7.38 -29.92 -24.86
C ASN A 265 7.30 -29.96 -23.33
N GLU A 266 8.36 -30.42 -22.65
CA GLU A 266 8.46 -30.39 -21.20
C GLU A 266 8.50 -28.96 -20.67
N LEU A 267 9.29 -28.07 -21.28
CA LEU A 267 9.35 -26.64 -20.95
C LEU A 267 7.98 -25.97 -21.14
N SER A 268 7.27 -26.27 -22.24
CA SER A 268 5.90 -25.80 -22.44
C SER A 268 4.95 -26.31 -21.34
N GLY A 269 5.05 -27.59 -20.95
CA GLY A 269 4.27 -28.17 -19.86
C GLY A 269 4.55 -27.55 -18.49
N GLN A 270 5.78 -27.07 -18.24
CA GLN A 270 6.15 -26.39 -16.99
C GLN A 270 5.52 -25.00 -16.84
N LEU A 271 4.98 -24.41 -17.90
CA LEU A 271 4.28 -23.11 -17.85
C LEU A 271 2.84 -23.23 -17.35
N VAL A 272 2.19 -24.39 -17.53
CA VAL A 272 0.80 -24.61 -17.12
C VAL A 272 0.58 -24.48 -15.59
N PRO A 273 1.43 -25.05 -14.72
CA PRO A 273 1.31 -24.88 -13.27
C PRO A 273 1.57 -23.44 -12.77
N LEU A 274 2.04 -22.53 -13.64
CA LEU A 274 2.28 -21.13 -13.30
C LEU A 274 1.08 -20.22 -13.63
N ASP A 275 -0.06 -20.82 -13.98
CA ASP A 275 -1.28 -20.15 -14.48
C ASP A 275 -1.02 -19.23 -15.69
N MET A 276 0.06 -19.49 -16.42
CA MET A 276 0.41 -18.78 -17.65
C MET A 276 -0.23 -19.49 -18.85
N GLN A 277 -0.95 -18.72 -19.67
CA GLN A 277 -1.41 -19.18 -20.98
C GLN A 277 -0.45 -18.66 -22.04
N LEU A 278 0.23 -19.56 -22.75
CA LEU A 278 1.06 -19.20 -23.90
C LEU A 278 0.25 -18.41 -24.94
N SER A 279 0.90 -17.45 -25.59
CA SER A 279 0.27 -16.72 -26.69
C SER A 279 -0.14 -17.67 -27.82
N SER A 280 -1.17 -17.29 -28.58
CA SER A 280 -1.61 -18.08 -29.73
C SER A 280 -0.51 -18.24 -30.79
N ILE A 281 0.43 -17.29 -30.87
CA ILE A 281 1.55 -17.32 -31.82
C ILE A 281 2.55 -18.39 -31.37
N THR A 282 2.97 -18.35 -30.10
CA THR A 282 3.92 -19.31 -29.52
C THR A 282 3.36 -20.73 -29.58
N THR A 283 2.07 -20.89 -29.27
CA THR A 283 1.39 -22.20 -29.34
C THR A 283 1.40 -22.77 -30.76
N ARG A 284 1.07 -21.96 -31.77
CA ARG A 284 1.12 -22.40 -33.18
C ARG A 284 2.54 -22.77 -33.62
N HIS A 285 3.55 -22.03 -33.16
CA HIS A 285 4.93 -22.34 -33.50
C HIS A 285 5.39 -23.68 -32.85
N LEU A 286 5.00 -23.93 -31.60
CA LEU A 286 5.22 -25.25 -30.96
C LEU A 286 4.55 -26.39 -31.73
N ASP A 287 3.31 -26.19 -32.18
CA ASP A 287 2.57 -27.18 -32.96
C ASP A 287 3.23 -27.44 -34.32
N ASP A 288 3.71 -26.40 -34.99
CA ASP A 288 4.44 -26.52 -36.27
C ASP A 288 5.73 -27.33 -36.13
N LEU A 289 6.57 -27.01 -35.13
CA LEU A 289 7.82 -27.74 -34.87
C LEU A 289 7.54 -29.22 -34.55
N ASN A 290 6.50 -29.50 -33.75
CA ASN A 290 6.08 -30.87 -33.45
C ASN A 290 5.59 -31.61 -34.71
N MET A 291 4.89 -30.93 -35.62
CA MET A 291 4.44 -31.53 -36.89
C MET A 291 5.62 -31.78 -37.85
N ARG A 292 6.52 -30.82 -38.01
CA ARG A 292 7.74 -30.97 -38.83
C ARG A 292 8.62 -32.11 -38.34
N TRP A 293 8.78 -32.24 -37.02
CA TRP A 293 9.46 -33.40 -36.42
C TRP A 293 8.78 -34.73 -36.76
N LYS A 294 7.45 -34.83 -36.63
CA LYS A 294 6.70 -36.05 -36.96
C LYS A 294 6.79 -36.45 -38.43
N LEU A 295 7.01 -35.50 -39.33
CA LEU A 295 7.23 -35.77 -40.76
C LEU A 295 8.66 -36.26 -41.04
N LEU A 296 9.60 -35.99 -40.13
CA LEU A 296 11.01 -36.36 -40.25
C LEU A 296 11.32 -37.73 -39.60
N GLU A 297 10.55 -38.14 -38.59
CA GLU A 297 10.58 -39.48 -37.96
C GLU A 297 10.09 -40.59 -38.90
#